data_AF-A0A5C6UQT3-F1
#
_entry.id   AF-A0A5C6UQT3-F1
#
_cell.length_a   1.000
_cell.length_b   1.000
_cell.length_c   1.000
_cell.angle_alpha   90.00
_cell.angle_beta   90.00
_cell.angle_gamma   90.00
#
_symmetry.space_group_name_H-M   'P 1'
#
loop_
_entity.id
_entity.type
_entity.pdbx_description
1 polymer ?
#
loop_
_entity_poly.entity_id
_entity_poly.type
_entity_poly.pdbx_seq_one_letter_code
_entity_poly.pdbx_strand_id
1 'polypeptide(L)'
;MSGQSDLPGGFVSEGIVMAKVSRLSADKSAIQSYIASSVRVHGGELSERLEAKLFPRGVPAELSVEQVLYALVEVLATRYETFAELDLRVSVENAQDSRGREERDACVAALRQSVIATRGIIDAFWGSEASRSVGLAGETPERPLELLVYAQFAQLALERGLADFELILQISAPDTAELAAGLKVHADALEERLSALGLDERETQDAQNRRLLAAEDWNRHYVPVAAIVEHLFRLGDMPAHAERVRPTRRRRAGKAEAVDLEAIEDAEVLGEGGQARAGREEETEG
;
A
#
# COMPACT_ATOMS: atom_id res chain seq x y z
N MET A 1 -9.69 113.29 20.03
CA MET A 1 -9.55 112.58 18.75
C MET A 1 -8.14 112.04 18.66
N SER A 2 -7.96 110.78 19.05
CA SER A 2 -6.75 109.96 18.85
C SER A 2 -7.25 108.53 18.73
N GLY A 3 -6.85 107.85 17.66
CA GLY A 3 -7.32 106.51 17.33
C GLY A 3 -6.45 105.39 17.90
N GLN A 4 -6.80 104.18 17.45
CA GLN A 4 -5.95 103.00 17.29
C GLN A 4 -5.83 102.04 18.48
N SER A 5 -6.59 100.93 18.42
CA SER A 5 -6.09 99.57 18.66
C SER A 5 -7.11 98.51 18.22
N ASP A 6 -7.11 98.21 16.92
CA ASP A 6 -7.50 96.89 16.40
C ASP A 6 -6.31 95.94 16.52
N LEU A 7 -6.51 94.73 17.02
CA LEU A 7 -6.07 93.47 16.39
C LEU A 7 -6.71 92.25 17.08
N PRO A 8 -7.32 91.31 16.32
CA PRO A 8 -7.80 90.02 16.79
C PRO A 8 -6.77 88.91 16.53
N GLY A 9 -6.73 87.88 17.38
CA GLY A 9 -5.85 86.73 17.23
C GLY A 9 -6.52 85.43 17.65
N GLY A 10 -7.57 85.03 16.92
CA GLY A 10 -8.19 83.72 17.05
C GLY A 10 -7.38 82.68 16.26
N PHE A 11 -6.72 81.77 16.97
CA PHE A 11 -6.14 80.55 16.38
C PHE A 11 -7.28 79.61 15.96
N VAL A 12 -7.45 79.43 14.66
CA VAL A 12 -8.28 78.36 14.10
C VAL A 12 -7.43 77.09 14.06
N SER A 13 -7.79 76.13 14.90
CA SER A 13 -7.24 74.77 14.86
C SER A 13 -7.73 74.09 13.58
N GLU A 14 -6.82 73.87 12.62
CA GLU A 14 -7.04 73.04 11.44
C GLU A 14 -7.29 71.59 11.90
N GLY A 15 -8.56 71.19 11.86
CA GLY A 15 -8.95 69.80 12.02
C GLY A 15 -8.41 68.96 10.86
N ILE A 16 -7.39 68.15 11.13
CA ILE A 16 -6.97 67.05 10.27
C ILE A 16 -8.15 66.09 10.16
N VAL A 17 -8.85 66.13 9.03
CA VAL A 17 -9.92 65.18 8.70
C VAL A 17 -9.26 63.84 8.39
N MET A 18 -9.22 62.95 9.39
CA MET A 18 -8.78 61.57 9.22
C MET A 18 -9.83 60.83 8.36
N ALA A 19 -9.52 60.60 7.09
CA ALA A 19 -10.37 59.83 6.19
C ALA A 19 -10.61 58.44 6.78
N LYS A 20 -11.86 58.10 7.09
CA LYS A 20 -12.23 56.78 7.63
C LYS A 20 -11.91 55.73 6.57
N VAL A 21 -10.85 54.96 6.82
CA VAL A 21 -10.53 53.75 6.06
C VAL A 21 -11.76 52.84 6.06
N SER A 22 -12.18 52.39 4.88
CA SER A 22 -13.28 51.44 4.75
C SER A 22 -12.99 50.17 5.54
N ARG A 23 -13.99 49.58 6.21
CA ARG A 23 -13.86 48.33 6.99
C ARG A 23 -13.15 47.23 6.18
N LEU A 24 -13.51 47.07 4.90
CA LEU A 24 -12.88 46.10 4.00
C LEU A 24 -11.36 46.32 3.86
N SER A 25 -10.92 47.58 3.77
CA SER A 25 -9.50 47.92 3.66
C SER A 25 -8.75 47.70 4.98
N ALA A 26 -9.41 47.99 6.11
CA ALA A 26 -8.86 47.72 7.44
C ALA A 26 -8.69 46.21 7.66
N ASP A 27 -9.69 45.40 7.30
CA ASP A 27 -9.66 43.95 7.42
C ASP A 27 -8.54 43.34 6.53
N LYS A 28 -8.41 43.79 5.28
CA LYS A 28 -7.32 43.36 4.38
C LYS A 28 -5.94 43.69 4.94
N SER A 29 -5.77 44.89 5.50
CA SER A 29 -4.51 45.32 6.13
C SER A 29 -4.16 44.47 7.36
N ALA A 30 -5.16 44.16 8.20
CA ALA A 30 -4.98 43.30 9.36
C ALA A 30 -4.55 41.87 8.97
N ILE A 31 -5.19 41.29 7.95
CA ILE A 31 -4.83 39.96 7.41
C ILE A 31 -3.40 39.95 6.87
N GLN A 32 -3.04 40.95 6.04
CA GLN A 32 -1.69 41.07 5.49
C GLN A 32 -0.62 41.23 6.59
N SER A 33 -0.90 42.05 7.61
CA SER A 33 0.00 42.26 8.74
C SER A 33 0.20 40.97 9.55
N TYR A 34 -0.87 40.19 9.75
CA TYR A 34 -0.81 38.90 10.43
C TYR A 34 0.01 37.86 9.66
N ILE A 35 -0.18 37.74 8.34
CA ILE A 35 0.61 36.82 7.50
C ILE A 35 2.09 37.21 7.58
N ALA A 36 2.41 38.50 7.41
CA ALA A 36 3.77 38.99 7.46
C ALA A 36 4.43 38.77 8.83
N SER A 37 3.70 38.98 9.93
CA SER A 37 4.23 38.74 11.28
C SER A 37 4.45 37.24 11.55
N SER A 38 3.51 36.38 11.12
CA SER A 38 3.64 34.93 11.26
C SER A 38 4.87 34.40 10.53
N VAL A 39 5.09 34.80 9.26
CA VAL A 39 6.28 34.43 8.50
C VAL A 39 7.56 34.98 9.14
N ARG A 40 7.54 36.20 9.69
CA ARG A 40 8.72 36.75 10.36
C ARG A 40 9.11 35.98 11.63
N VAL A 41 8.11 35.50 12.37
CA VAL A 41 8.34 34.77 13.64
C VAL A 41 8.71 33.32 13.38
N HIS A 42 8.03 32.64 12.46
CA HIS A 42 8.17 31.20 12.23
C HIS A 42 8.97 30.84 10.97
N GLY A 43 9.41 31.82 10.18
CA GLY A 43 10.03 31.60 8.88
C GLY A 43 11.32 30.77 8.93
N GLY A 44 12.15 30.95 9.97
CA GLY A 44 13.36 30.15 10.15
C GLY A 44 13.04 28.66 10.35
N GLU A 45 12.19 28.34 11.34
CA GLU A 45 11.75 26.97 11.61
C GLU A 45 11.02 26.33 10.41
N LEU A 46 10.19 27.12 9.71
CA LEU A 46 9.53 26.67 8.49
C LEU A 46 10.53 26.37 7.37
N SER A 47 11.51 27.24 7.15
CA SER A 47 12.56 27.06 6.13
C SER A 47 13.35 25.80 6.40
N GLU A 48 13.87 25.62 7.63
CA GLU A 48 14.62 24.42 8.02
C GLU A 48 13.83 23.13 7.75
N ARG A 49 12.54 23.11 8.09
CA ARG A 49 11.67 21.95 7.87
C ARG A 49 11.37 21.70 6.40
N LEU A 50 11.18 22.75 5.60
CA LEU A 50 10.94 22.64 4.16
C LEU A 50 12.21 22.23 3.42
N GLU A 51 13.36 22.80 3.77
CA GLU A 51 14.66 22.45 3.18
C GLU A 51 14.98 20.98 3.41
N ALA A 52 14.81 20.47 4.64
CA ALA A 52 15.00 19.05 4.94
C ALA A 52 14.08 18.12 4.12
N LYS A 53 12.89 18.60 3.74
CA LYS A 53 11.90 17.82 2.96
C LYS A 53 12.11 17.90 1.45
N LEU A 54 12.32 19.11 0.93
CA LEU A 54 12.43 19.40 -0.50
C LEU A 54 13.83 19.17 -1.04
N PHE A 55 14.85 19.39 -0.22
CA PHE A 55 16.26 19.31 -0.59
C PHE A 55 17.05 18.42 0.38
N PRO A 56 16.74 17.11 0.47
CA PRO A 56 17.39 16.20 1.41
C PRO A 56 18.90 16.05 1.18
N ARG A 57 19.41 16.45 0.00
CA ARG A 57 20.83 16.45 -0.37
C ARG A 57 21.49 17.83 -0.23
N GLY A 58 20.80 18.79 0.37
CA GLY A 58 21.24 20.18 0.51
C GLY A 58 20.60 21.11 -0.51
N VAL A 59 20.40 22.37 -0.10
CA VAL A 59 19.83 23.44 -0.94
C VAL A 59 20.87 23.87 -1.99
N PRO A 60 20.50 23.95 -3.28
CA PRO A 60 21.37 24.49 -4.32
C PRO A 60 21.86 25.92 -3.98
N ALA A 61 23.10 26.24 -4.34
CA ALA A 61 23.68 27.57 -4.12
C ALA A 61 22.90 28.68 -4.86
N GLU A 62 22.40 28.36 -6.06
CA GLU A 62 21.51 29.22 -6.84
C GLU A 62 20.16 28.54 -6.95
N LEU A 63 19.22 28.92 -6.07
CA LEU A 63 17.88 28.35 -6.04
C LEU A 63 16.91 29.16 -6.91
N SER A 64 16.35 28.52 -7.93
CA SER A 64 15.30 29.08 -8.78
C SER A 64 13.89 28.65 -8.34
N VAL A 65 12.86 29.42 -8.72
CA VAL A 65 11.45 29.05 -8.48
C VAL A 65 11.09 27.74 -9.17
N GLU A 66 11.64 27.51 -10.36
CA GLU A 66 11.50 26.26 -11.10
C GLU A 66 12.05 25.06 -10.32
N GLN A 67 13.23 25.19 -9.70
CA GLN A 67 13.79 24.12 -8.86
C GLN A 67 12.92 23.84 -7.62
N VAL A 68 12.29 24.85 -7.03
CA VAL A 68 11.34 24.66 -5.93
C VAL A 68 10.09 23.91 -6.40
N LEU A 69 9.55 24.25 -7.58
CA LEU A 69 8.41 23.55 -8.18
C LEU A 69 8.74 22.08 -8.46
N TYR A 70 9.91 21.80 -9.03
CA TYR A 70 10.37 20.43 -9.24
C TYR A 70 10.56 19.68 -7.93
N ALA A 71 11.17 20.31 -6.91
CA ALA A 71 11.35 19.69 -5.60
C ALA A 71 10.01 19.33 -4.92
N LEU A 72 8.96 20.14 -5.10
CA LEU A 72 7.62 19.84 -4.60
C LEU A 72 7.02 18.59 -5.27
N VAL A 73 7.17 18.46 -6.59
CA VAL A 73 6.70 17.30 -7.36
C VAL A 73 7.53 16.06 -7.03
N GLU A 74 8.85 16.21 -6.91
CA GLU A 74 9.78 15.14 -6.56
C GLU A 74 9.44 14.50 -5.22
N VAL A 75 9.02 15.31 -4.23
CA VAL A 75 8.50 14.77 -2.96
C VAL A 75 7.39 13.77 -3.23
N LEU A 76 6.40 14.08 -4.09
CA LEU A 76 5.33 13.13 -4.41
C LEU A 76 5.84 11.91 -5.18
N ALA A 77 6.73 12.12 -6.15
CA ALA A 77 7.29 11.04 -6.98
C ALA A 77 8.00 9.99 -6.12
N THR A 78 8.91 10.39 -5.23
CA THR A 78 9.63 9.45 -4.35
C THR A 78 8.68 8.64 -3.45
N ARG A 79 7.61 9.26 -2.91
CA ARG A 79 6.63 8.54 -2.07
C ARG A 79 5.78 7.60 -2.91
N TYR A 80 5.46 7.99 -4.14
CA TYR A 80 4.73 7.14 -5.07
C TYR A 80 5.57 5.91 -5.46
N GLU A 81 6.86 6.07 -5.75
CA GLU A 81 7.77 4.94 -6.02
C GLU A 81 7.79 3.96 -4.85
N THR A 82 7.91 4.47 -3.61
CA THR A 82 7.87 3.63 -2.41
C THR A 82 6.53 2.89 -2.28
N PHE A 83 5.42 3.58 -2.53
CA PHE A 83 4.09 2.98 -2.52
C PHE A 83 3.95 1.90 -3.61
N ALA A 84 4.40 2.18 -4.84
CA ALA A 84 4.32 1.27 -5.98
C ALA A 84 5.17 0.01 -5.77
N GLU A 85 6.37 0.12 -5.21
CA GLU A 85 7.21 -1.02 -4.85
C GLU A 85 6.50 -1.93 -3.81
N LEU A 86 5.92 -1.33 -2.78
CA LEU A 86 5.18 -2.07 -1.75
C LEU A 86 3.88 -2.68 -2.26
N ASP A 87 3.20 -2.02 -3.19
CA ASP A 87 2.00 -2.54 -3.85
C ASP A 87 2.32 -3.76 -4.72
N LEU A 88 3.42 -3.68 -5.50
CA LEU A 88 3.93 -4.80 -6.26
C LEU A 88 4.30 -5.98 -5.34
N ARG A 89 4.96 -5.71 -4.21
CA ARG A 89 5.29 -6.74 -3.22
C ARG A 89 4.02 -7.43 -2.71
N VAL A 90 3.01 -6.67 -2.27
CA VAL A 90 1.72 -7.25 -1.82
C VAL A 90 1.09 -8.10 -2.93
N SER A 91 1.18 -7.69 -4.19
CA SER A 91 0.67 -8.50 -5.30
C SER A 91 1.40 -9.83 -5.45
N VAL A 92 2.72 -9.86 -5.24
CA VAL A 92 3.52 -11.09 -5.27
C VAL A 92 3.14 -12.00 -4.10
N GLU A 93 3.06 -11.47 -2.88
CA GLU A 93 2.68 -12.24 -1.68
C GLU A 93 1.29 -12.88 -1.85
N ASN A 94 0.31 -12.12 -2.36
CA ASN A 94 -1.05 -12.64 -2.61
C ASN A 94 -1.05 -13.79 -3.65
N ALA A 95 -0.21 -13.70 -4.68
CA ALA A 95 -0.08 -14.77 -5.67
C ALA A 95 0.54 -16.02 -5.03
N GLN A 96 1.53 -15.86 -4.15
CA GLN A 96 2.15 -16.96 -3.42
C GLN A 96 1.17 -17.62 -2.43
N ASP A 97 0.39 -16.83 -1.67
CA ASP A 97 -0.66 -17.33 -0.78
C ASP A 97 -1.68 -18.20 -1.54
N SER A 98 -2.10 -17.76 -2.73
CA SER A 98 -3.02 -18.56 -3.57
C SER A 98 -2.46 -19.94 -3.92
N ARG A 99 -1.17 -20.00 -4.30
CA ARG A 99 -0.47 -21.25 -4.59
C ARG A 99 -0.29 -22.12 -3.35
N GLY A 100 0.05 -21.52 -2.21
CA GLY A 100 0.18 -22.24 -0.94
C GLY A 100 -1.13 -22.93 -0.53
N ARG A 101 -2.28 -22.30 -0.78
CA ARG A 101 -3.60 -22.88 -0.53
C ARG A 101 -3.90 -24.06 -1.46
N GLU A 102 -3.55 -23.96 -2.74
CA GLU A 102 -3.68 -25.07 -3.69
C GLU A 102 -2.82 -26.27 -3.28
N GLU A 103 -1.57 -26.02 -2.87
CA GLU A 103 -0.64 -27.07 -2.40
C GLU A 103 -1.15 -27.72 -1.10
N ARG A 104 -1.70 -26.94 -0.16
CA ARG A 104 -2.37 -27.46 1.04
C ARG A 104 -3.55 -28.35 0.65
N ASP A 105 -4.41 -27.91 -0.24
CA ASP A 105 -5.61 -28.66 -0.64
C ASP A 105 -5.25 -29.99 -1.32
N ALA A 106 -4.15 -30.01 -2.09
CA ALA A 106 -3.58 -31.24 -2.63
C ALA A 106 -3.10 -32.19 -1.52
N CYS A 107 -2.41 -31.68 -0.49
CA CYS A 107 -2.00 -32.48 0.68
C CYS A 107 -3.20 -33.01 1.48
N VAL A 108 -4.26 -32.22 1.65
CA VAL A 108 -5.51 -32.65 2.30
C VAL A 108 -6.15 -33.80 1.52
N ALA A 109 -6.26 -33.66 0.19
CA ALA A 109 -6.82 -34.71 -0.66
C ALA A 109 -5.99 -36.00 -0.59
N ALA A 110 -4.66 -35.89 -0.64
CA ALA A 110 -3.75 -37.02 -0.53
C ALA A 110 -3.87 -37.75 0.82
N LEU A 111 -3.85 -36.99 1.93
CA LEU A 111 -3.99 -37.57 3.28
C LEU A 111 -5.36 -38.21 3.47
N ARG A 112 -6.44 -37.56 3.03
CA ARG A 112 -7.79 -38.10 3.13
C ARG A 112 -7.92 -39.42 2.37
N GLN A 113 -7.38 -39.48 1.15
CA GLN A 113 -7.38 -40.69 0.35
C GLN A 113 -6.58 -41.82 1.02
N SER A 114 -5.42 -41.49 1.60
CA SER A 114 -4.60 -42.44 2.36
C SER A 114 -5.34 -42.99 3.58
N VAL A 115 -5.98 -42.13 4.37
CA VAL A 115 -6.81 -42.52 5.52
C VAL A 115 -7.96 -43.46 5.12
N ILE A 116 -8.66 -43.14 4.03
CA ILE A 116 -9.76 -44.00 3.53
C ILE A 116 -9.23 -45.34 3.05
N ALA A 117 -8.12 -45.36 2.30
CA ALA A 117 -7.50 -46.59 1.82
C ALA A 117 -7.02 -47.47 2.98
N THR A 118 -6.32 -46.89 3.95
CA THR A 118 -5.84 -47.61 5.14
C THR A 118 -7.00 -48.20 5.94
N ARG A 119 -8.09 -47.44 6.15
CA ARG A 119 -9.31 -47.97 6.79
C ARG A 119 -9.89 -49.14 6.01
N GLY A 120 -10.01 -49.03 4.68
CA GLY A 120 -10.53 -50.10 3.84
C GLY A 120 -9.69 -51.38 3.92
N ILE A 121 -8.35 -51.25 4.00
CA ILE A 121 -7.44 -52.38 4.22
C ILE A 121 -7.69 -53.01 5.60
N ILE A 122 -7.80 -52.19 6.64
CA ILE A 122 -7.99 -52.69 8.01
C ILE A 122 -9.34 -53.39 8.15
N ASP A 123 -10.41 -52.79 7.63
CA ASP A 123 -11.76 -53.38 7.61
C ASP A 123 -11.77 -54.72 6.87
N ALA A 124 -11.04 -54.85 5.76
CA ALA A 124 -10.99 -56.08 4.99
C ALA A 124 -10.27 -57.22 5.74
N PHE A 125 -9.15 -56.93 6.42
CA PHE A 125 -8.31 -57.94 7.05
C PHE A 125 -8.67 -58.25 8.51
N TRP A 126 -9.04 -57.24 9.30
CA TRP A 126 -9.30 -57.37 10.75
C TRP A 126 -10.70 -56.91 11.17
N GLY A 127 -11.49 -56.35 10.25
CA GLY A 127 -12.87 -55.93 10.50
C GLY A 127 -13.00 -54.54 11.12
N SER A 128 -14.26 -54.10 11.24
CA SER A 128 -14.59 -52.73 11.65
C SER A 128 -14.26 -52.41 13.11
N GLU A 129 -14.15 -53.42 13.97
CA GLU A 129 -13.70 -53.23 15.36
C GLU A 129 -12.21 -52.85 15.42
N ALA A 130 -11.39 -53.43 14.54
CA ALA A 130 -9.98 -53.06 14.42
C ALA A 130 -9.81 -51.64 13.88
N SER A 131 -10.60 -51.24 12.86
CA SER A 131 -10.62 -49.85 12.40
C SER A 131 -11.01 -48.88 13.51
N ARG A 132 -11.97 -49.25 14.37
CA ARG A 132 -12.35 -48.42 15.53
C ARG A 132 -11.23 -48.33 16.56
N SER A 133 -10.51 -49.42 16.84
CA SER A 133 -9.44 -49.44 17.84
C SER A 133 -8.25 -48.57 17.46
N VAL A 134 -7.98 -48.42 16.15
CA VAL A 134 -6.97 -47.47 15.64
C VAL A 134 -7.54 -46.06 15.41
N GLY A 135 -8.77 -45.77 15.84
CA GLY A 135 -9.38 -44.45 15.68
C GLY A 135 -9.83 -44.12 14.26
N LEU A 136 -9.85 -45.08 13.34
CA LEU A 136 -10.36 -44.94 11.98
C LEU A 136 -11.88 -45.22 11.88
N ALA A 137 -12.63 -44.88 12.93
CA ALA A 137 -14.08 -44.98 12.93
C ALA A 137 -14.76 -43.73 12.37
N GLY A 138 -15.96 -43.91 11.83
CA GLY A 138 -16.86 -42.83 11.45
C GLY A 138 -16.47 -42.10 10.16
N GLU A 139 -16.95 -40.87 10.03
CA GLU A 139 -16.68 -40.01 8.88
C GLU A 139 -15.26 -39.44 8.95
N THR A 140 -14.54 -39.48 7.82
CA THR A 140 -13.21 -38.87 7.74
C THR A 140 -13.34 -37.35 7.81
N PRO A 141 -12.59 -36.65 8.69
CA PRO A 141 -12.66 -35.19 8.79
C PRO A 141 -12.32 -34.49 7.47
N GLU A 142 -12.99 -33.37 7.20
CA GLU A 142 -12.74 -32.53 6.01
C GLU A 142 -11.78 -31.38 6.32
N ARG A 143 -11.77 -30.90 7.57
CA ARG A 143 -10.93 -29.77 7.95
C ARG A 143 -9.47 -30.21 8.09
N PRO A 144 -8.50 -29.45 7.55
CA PRO A 144 -7.10 -29.87 7.48
C PRO A 144 -6.50 -30.28 8.83
N LEU A 145 -6.69 -29.46 9.87
CA LEU A 145 -6.16 -29.73 11.22
C LEU A 145 -6.84 -30.94 11.87
N GLU A 146 -8.15 -31.08 11.71
CA GLU A 146 -8.89 -32.23 12.25
C GLU A 146 -8.46 -33.53 11.56
N LEU A 147 -8.26 -33.49 10.23
CA LEU A 147 -7.76 -34.61 9.44
C LEU A 147 -6.33 -35.00 9.84
N LEU A 148 -5.46 -34.02 10.07
CA LEU A 148 -4.08 -34.25 10.50
C LEU A 148 -4.04 -34.98 11.86
N VAL A 149 -4.76 -34.47 12.85
CA VAL A 149 -4.84 -35.10 14.18
C VAL A 149 -5.44 -36.50 14.11
N TYR A 150 -6.49 -36.67 13.30
CA TYR A 150 -7.12 -37.97 13.07
C TYR A 150 -6.14 -39.00 12.46
N ALA A 151 -5.37 -38.59 11.46
CA ALA A 151 -4.37 -39.44 10.81
C ALA A 151 -3.19 -39.77 11.72
N GLN A 152 -2.68 -38.79 12.49
CA GLN A 152 -1.58 -39.00 13.45
C GLN A 152 -1.98 -39.98 14.57
N PHE A 153 -3.21 -39.90 15.06
CA PHE A 153 -3.72 -40.87 16.04
C PHE A 153 -3.76 -42.28 15.45
N ALA A 154 -4.28 -42.43 14.23
CA ALA A 154 -4.34 -43.72 13.55
C ALA A 154 -2.96 -44.30 13.23
N GLN A 155 -2.03 -43.45 12.80
CA GLN A 155 -0.64 -43.82 12.57
C GLN A 155 0.01 -44.37 13.86
N LEU A 156 -0.11 -43.65 14.98
CA LEU A 156 0.45 -44.11 16.27
C LEU A 156 -0.20 -45.41 16.76
N ALA A 157 -1.49 -45.61 16.51
CA ALA A 157 -2.17 -46.84 16.87
C ALA A 157 -1.74 -48.03 15.99
N LEU A 158 -1.52 -47.81 14.69
CA LEU A 158 -1.03 -48.83 13.76
C LEU A 158 0.42 -49.26 14.03
N GLU A 159 1.26 -48.36 14.54
CA GLU A 159 2.61 -48.70 15.02
C GLU A 159 2.60 -49.68 16.19
N ARG A 160 1.53 -49.68 17.00
CA ARG A 160 1.35 -50.67 18.08
C ARG A 160 0.87 -52.02 17.56
N GLY A 161 0.41 -52.07 16.32
CA GLY A 161 -0.07 -53.26 15.63
C GLY A 161 -1.51 -53.64 15.98
N LEU A 162 -2.00 -54.66 15.27
CA LEU A 162 -3.35 -55.20 15.39
C LEU A 162 -3.33 -56.68 15.84
N ALA A 163 -2.32 -57.07 16.63
CA ALA A 163 -2.11 -58.46 17.03
C ALA A 163 -3.27 -59.04 17.87
N ASP A 164 -4.04 -58.19 18.54
CA ASP A 164 -5.20 -58.60 19.34
C ASP A 164 -6.45 -58.92 18.50
N PHE A 165 -6.40 -58.72 17.17
CA PHE A 165 -7.52 -58.94 16.27
C PHE A 165 -7.28 -60.17 15.38
N GLU A 166 -8.30 -61.00 15.23
CA GLU A 166 -8.25 -62.16 14.32
C GLU A 166 -8.32 -61.72 12.85
N LEU A 167 -7.57 -62.42 11.99
CA LEU A 167 -7.61 -62.20 10.55
C LEU A 167 -8.87 -62.83 9.94
N ILE A 168 -9.63 -62.02 9.21
CA ILE A 168 -10.84 -62.43 8.49
C ILE A 168 -10.47 -63.12 7.17
N LEU A 169 -9.45 -62.61 6.48
CA LEU A 169 -9.01 -63.15 5.20
C LEU A 169 -7.94 -64.23 5.40
N GLN A 170 -8.07 -65.33 4.64
CA GLN A 170 -7.12 -66.45 4.65
C GLN A 170 -5.91 -66.21 3.73
N ILE A 171 -5.44 -64.97 3.67
CA ILE A 171 -4.23 -64.56 2.93
C ILE A 171 -3.30 -63.79 3.87
N SER A 172 -2.03 -63.62 3.48
CA SER A 172 -1.06 -62.86 4.28
C SER A 172 -1.54 -61.44 4.54
N ALA A 173 -1.51 -61.03 5.81
CA ALA A 173 -1.89 -59.69 6.23
C ALA A 173 -0.83 -58.65 5.81
N PRO A 174 -1.25 -57.42 5.49
CA PRO A 174 -0.34 -56.29 5.30
C PRO A 174 0.41 -55.96 6.60
N ASP A 175 1.61 -55.40 6.47
CA ASP A 175 2.35 -54.90 7.63
C ASP A 175 1.71 -53.60 8.15
N THR A 176 1.28 -53.59 9.41
CA THR A 176 0.68 -52.41 10.03
C THR A 176 1.68 -51.27 10.19
N ALA A 177 2.97 -51.57 10.32
CA ALA A 177 4.02 -50.56 10.34
C ALA A 177 4.19 -49.89 8.97
N GLU A 178 4.05 -50.64 7.87
CA GLU A 178 4.06 -50.07 6.52
C GLU A 178 2.83 -49.17 6.28
N LEU A 179 1.65 -49.59 6.76
CA LEU A 179 0.44 -48.76 6.72
C LEU A 179 0.60 -47.46 7.53
N ALA A 180 1.20 -47.56 8.72
CA ALA A 180 1.51 -46.41 9.57
C ALA A 180 2.50 -45.45 8.88
N ALA A 181 3.56 -45.98 8.27
CA ALA A 181 4.54 -45.20 7.52
C ALA A 181 3.90 -44.48 6.32
N GLY A 182 3.00 -45.14 5.60
CA GLY A 182 2.24 -44.52 4.50
C GLY A 182 1.39 -43.33 4.96
N LEU A 183 0.67 -43.47 6.08
CA LEU A 183 -0.08 -42.36 6.67
C LEU A 183 0.84 -41.23 7.13
N LYS A 184 1.97 -41.58 7.77
CA LYS A 184 2.95 -40.62 8.27
C LYS A 184 3.47 -39.70 7.17
N VAL A 185 3.82 -40.25 6.00
CA VAL A 185 4.32 -39.46 4.86
C VAL A 185 3.34 -38.35 4.47
N HIS A 186 2.05 -38.66 4.38
CA HIS A 186 1.03 -37.67 4.01
C HIS A 186 0.68 -36.72 5.16
N ALA A 187 0.72 -37.19 6.41
CA ALA A 187 0.50 -36.36 7.58
C ALA A 187 1.60 -35.32 7.75
N ASP A 188 2.87 -35.73 7.67
CA ASP A 188 4.04 -34.84 7.75
C ASP A 188 4.01 -33.80 6.62
N ALA A 189 3.64 -34.20 5.41
CA ALA A 189 3.49 -33.27 4.27
C ALA A 189 2.39 -32.22 4.50
N LEU A 190 1.24 -32.61 5.07
CA LEU A 190 0.18 -31.65 5.40
C LEU A 190 0.59 -30.72 6.55
N GLU A 191 1.26 -31.24 7.57
CA GLU A 191 1.75 -30.45 8.72
C GLU A 191 2.75 -29.38 8.29
N GLU A 192 3.69 -29.74 7.40
CA GLU A 192 4.66 -28.80 6.83
C GLU A 192 3.94 -27.67 6.09
N ARG A 193 2.94 -27.99 5.25
CA ARG A 193 2.19 -26.99 4.48
C ARG A 193 1.34 -26.08 5.36
N LEU A 194 0.70 -26.61 6.40
CA LEU A 194 -0.06 -25.79 7.35
C LEU A 194 0.86 -24.83 8.12
N SER A 195 2.06 -25.28 8.47
CA SER A 195 3.06 -24.45 9.15
C SER A 195 3.60 -23.35 8.23
N ALA A 196 3.90 -23.66 6.97
CA ALA A 196 4.33 -22.69 5.97
C ALA A 196 3.27 -21.60 5.73
N LEU A 197 2.01 -21.99 5.50
CA LEU A 197 0.91 -21.03 5.32
C LEU A 197 0.75 -20.06 6.50
N GLY A 198 0.94 -20.53 7.74
CA GLY A 198 0.86 -19.66 8.91
C GLY A 198 1.99 -18.63 9.01
N LEU A 199 3.14 -18.88 8.38
CA LEU A 199 4.20 -17.87 8.22
C LEU A 199 3.84 -16.90 7.09
N ASP A 200 3.43 -17.42 5.93
CA ASP A 200 3.07 -16.63 4.74
C ASP A 200 1.93 -15.64 5.04
N GLU A 201 0.93 -16.03 5.83
CA GLU A 201 -0.16 -15.14 6.27
C GLU A 201 0.35 -13.92 7.05
N ARG A 202 1.37 -14.10 7.91
CA ARG A 202 1.96 -13.00 8.69
C ARG A 202 2.77 -12.08 7.79
N GLU A 203 3.55 -12.65 6.87
CA GLU A 203 4.34 -11.89 5.91
C GLU A 203 3.45 -11.06 4.98
N THR A 204 2.35 -11.65 4.51
CA THR A 204 1.31 -10.98 3.72
C THR A 204 0.69 -9.82 4.51
N GLN A 205 0.33 -10.05 5.78
CA GLN A 205 -0.26 -9.00 6.62
C GLN A 205 0.72 -7.84 6.87
N ASP A 206 2.00 -8.15 7.09
CA ASP A 206 3.04 -7.13 7.26
C ASP A 206 3.27 -6.33 5.97
N ALA A 207 3.28 -6.98 4.80
CA ALA A 207 3.38 -6.31 3.51
C ALA A 207 2.19 -5.38 3.27
N GLN A 208 0.96 -5.83 3.57
CA GLN A 208 -0.25 -5.01 3.47
C GLN A 208 -0.20 -3.79 4.40
N ASN A 209 0.24 -3.97 5.64
CA ASN A 209 0.40 -2.87 6.59
C ASN A 209 1.39 -1.82 6.09
N ARG A 210 2.55 -2.24 5.56
CA ARG A 210 3.54 -1.32 4.98
C ARG A 210 2.99 -0.56 3.78
N ARG A 211 2.28 -1.25 2.88
CA ARG A 211 1.62 -0.63 1.71
C ARG A 211 0.61 0.44 2.15
N LEU A 212 -0.20 0.16 3.17
CA LEU A 212 -1.18 1.12 3.70
C LEU A 212 -0.50 2.36 4.30
N LEU A 213 0.58 2.18 5.06
CA LEU A 213 1.36 3.30 5.60
C LEU A 213 1.96 4.16 4.49
N ALA A 214 2.50 3.54 3.44
CA ALA A 214 3.04 4.26 2.28
C ALA A 214 1.95 5.02 1.52
N ALA A 215 0.76 4.44 1.36
CA ALA A 215 -0.39 5.11 0.75
C ALA A 215 -0.84 6.32 1.58
N GLU A 216 -0.85 6.20 2.92
CA GLU A 216 -1.17 7.32 3.80
C GLU A 216 -0.10 8.42 3.73
N ASP A 217 1.19 8.06 3.71
CA ASP A 217 2.29 9.03 3.58
C ASP A 217 2.23 9.78 2.25
N TRP A 218 1.93 9.09 1.15
CA TRP A 218 1.69 9.73 -0.14
C TRP A 218 0.50 10.70 -0.07
N ASN A 219 -0.64 10.26 0.48
CA ASN A 219 -1.84 11.10 0.61
C ASN A 219 -1.62 12.34 1.46
N ARG A 220 -0.82 12.22 2.53
CA ARG A 220 -0.46 13.32 3.44
C ARG A 220 0.26 14.45 2.72
N HIS A 221 1.07 14.13 1.70
CA HIS A 221 1.83 15.11 0.93
C HIS A 221 1.11 15.54 -0.35
N TYR A 222 0.29 14.66 -0.95
CA TYR A 222 -0.45 14.95 -2.18
C TYR A 222 -1.29 16.22 -2.09
N VAL A 223 -2.17 16.34 -1.09
CA VAL A 223 -3.11 17.47 -1.01
C VAL A 223 -2.37 18.81 -0.83
N PRO A 224 -1.41 18.95 0.10
CA PRO A 224 -0.64 20.19 0.22
C PRO A 224 0.14 20.55 -1.05
N VAL A 225 0.85 19.59 -1.66
CA VAL A 225 1.64 19.86 -2.87
C VAL A 225 0.75 20.29 -4.03
N ALA A 226 -0.34 19.55 -4.30
CA ALA A 226 -1.28 19.88 -5.36
C ALA A 226 -1.92 21.27 -5.14
N ALA A 227 -2.25 21.62 -3.89
CA ALA A 227 -2.78 22.94 -3.56
C ALA A 227 -1.75 24.07 -3.76
N ILE A 228 -0.48 23.84 -3.38
CA ILE A 228 0.60 24.81 -3.61
C ILE A 228 0.78 25.04 -5.11
N VAL A 229 0.89 23.97 -5.89
CA VAL A 229 1.07 24.06 -7.35
C VAL A 229 -0.15 24.72 -8.01
N GLU A 230 -1.38 24.37 -7.59
CA GLU A 230 -2.61 25.05 -8.04
C GLU A 230 -2.51 26.57 -7.78
N HIS A 231 -2.17 26.97 -6.56
CA HIS A 231 -2.12 28.37 -6.18
C HIS A 231 -0.99 29.12 -6.89
N LEU A 232 0.14 28.48 -7.19
CA LEU A 232 1.23 29.05 -7.97
C LEU A 232 0.81 29.28 -9.43
N PHE A 233 0.07 28.36 -10.05
CA PHE A 233 -0.52 28.60 -11.37
C PHE A 233 -1.52 29.76 -11.36
N ARG A 234 -2.34 29.91 -10.31
CA ARG A 234 -3.24 31.07 -10.18
C ARG A 234 -2.47 32.37 -9.97
N LEU A 235 -1.38 32.34 -9.20
CA LEU A 235 -0.52 33.50 -8.96
C LEU A 235 0.19 33.95 -10.25
N GLY A 236 0.55 33.00 -11.12
CA GLY A 236 1.13 33.27 -12.44
C GLY A 236 0.12 33.55 -13.56
N ASP A 237 -1.15 33.83 -13.23
CA ASP A 237 -2.23 34.09 -14.20
C ASP A 237 -2.49 32.94 -15.21
N MET A 238 -2.28 31.69 -14.78
CA MET A 238 -2.50 30.46 -15.56
C MET A 238 -3.70 29.63 -15.04
N PRO A 239 -4.94 30.15 -15.05
CA PRO A 239 -6.10 29.51 -14.40
C PRO A 239 -6.47 28.15 -15.00
N ALA A 240 -6.27 27.97 -16.31
CA ALA A 240 -6.53 26.68 -16.97
C ALA A 240 -5.62 25.56 -16.41
N HIS A 241 -4.35 25.87 -16.14
CA HIS A 241 -3.40 24.92 -15.55
C HIS A 241 -3.74 24.65 -14.08
N ALA A 242 -4.17 25.68 -13.34
CA ALA A 242 -4.63 25.52 -11.96
C ALA A 242 -5.80 24.53 -11.85
N GLU A 243 -6.83 24.64 -12.70
CA GLU A 243 -7.95 23.68 -12.67
C GLU A 243 -7.49 22.24 -12.96
N ARG A 244 -6.49 22.06 -13.84
CA ARG A 244 -5.96 20.72 -14.16
C ARG A 244 -5.27 20.07 -12.97
N VAL A 245 -4.58 20.79 -12.09
CA VAL A 245 -3.83 20.20 -10.95
C VAL A 245 -4.59 20.23 -9.63
N ARG A 246 -5.75 20.87 -9.59
CA ARG A 246 -6.57 21.06 -8.39
C ARG A 246 -6.85 19.73 -7.67
N PRO A 247 -6.68 19.65 -6.33
CA PRO A 247 -6.97 18.45 -5.57
C PRO A 247 -8.49 18.23 -5.41
N THR A 248 -9.09 17.43 -6.29
CA THR A 248 -10.52 17.07 -6.27
C THR A 248 -10.83 15.96 -5.27
N ARG A 249 -12.13 15.79 -4.92
CA ARG A 249 -12.57 14.68 -4.06
C ARG A 249 -12.20 13.30 -4.64
N ARG A 250 -12.21 13.18 -5.97
CA ARG A 250 -11.91 11.95 -6.69
C ARG A 250 -10.41 11.63 -6.65
N ARG A 251 -9.55 12.60 -6.95
CA ARG A 251 -8.08 12.42 -6.87
C ARG A 251 -7.60 12.14 -5.45
N ARG A 252 -8.18 12.79 -4.44
CA ARG A 252 -7.92 12.49 -3.01
C ARG A 252 -8.30 11.06 -2.62
N ALA A 253 -9.20 10.43 -3.36
CA ALA A 253 -9.57 9.03 -3.19
C ALA A 253 -8.71 8.09 -4.06
N GLY A 254 -7.61 8.57 -4.64
CA GLY A 254 -6.72 7.81 -5.52
C GLY A 254 -7.31 7.50 -6.90
N LYS A 255 -8.35 8.23 -7.32
CA LYS A 255 -8.99 8.02 -8.62
C LYS A 255 -8.62 9.15 -9.58
N ALA A 256 -8.03 8.80 -10.72
CA ALA A 256 -7.69 9.74 -11.78
C ALA A 256 -8.93 10.40 -12.40
N GLU A 257 -8.87 11.69 -12.71
CA GLU A 257 -9.86 12.35 -13.57
C GLU A 257 -9.60 12.01 -15.05
N ALA A 258 -10.56 12.27 -15.94
CA ALA A 258 -10.38 12.01 -17.38
C ALA A 258 -9.14 12.73 -17.95
N VAL A 259 -8.93 13.98 -17.54
CA VAL A 259 -7.78 14.81 -17.94
C VAL A 259 -6.43 14.23 -17.51
N ASP A 260 -6.40 13.44 -16.43
CA ASP A 260 -5.17 12.78 -15.97
C ASP A 260 -4.80 11.60 -16.86
N LEU A 261 -5.80 10.94 -17.44
CA LEU A 261 -5.63 9.77 -18.31
C LEU A 261 -5.26 10.19 -19.74
N GLU A 262 -5.87 11.26 -20.25
CA GLU A 262 -5.54 11.86 -21.56
C GLU A 262 -4.04 12.23 -21.65
N ALA A 263 -3.46 12.73 -20.55
CA ALA A 263 -2.05 13.09 -20.49
C ALA A 263 -1.09 11.89 -20.55
N ILE A 264 -1.54 10.69 -20.13
CA ILE A 264 -0.76 9.46 -20.20
C ILE A 264 -0.77 8.92 -21.64
N GLU A 265 -1.93 8.92 -22.30
CA GLU A 265 -2.07 8.52 -23.70
C GLU A 265 -1.22 9.39 -24.64
N ASP A 266 -1.21 10.72 -24.44
CA ASP A 266 -0.37 11.64 -25.21
C ASP A 266 1.14 11.40 -24.99
N ALA A 267 1.55 11.00 -23.78
CA ALA A 267 2.94 10.71 -23.46
C ALA A 267 3.43 9.40 -24.08
N GLU A 268 2.59 8.36 -24.12
CA GLU A 268 2.90 7.08 -24.79
C GLU A 268 3.02 7.25 -26.32
N VAL A 269 2.14 8.05 -26.93
CA VAL A 269 2.18 8.34 -28.38
C VAL A 269 3.45 9.11 -28.78
N LEU A 270 3.99 9.96 -27.89
CA LEU A 270 5.25 10.66 -28.14
C LEU A 270 6.51 9.81 -27.86
N GLY A 271 6.39 8.75 -27.05
CA GLY A 271 7.47 7.81 -26.77
C GLY A 271 7.82 6.88 -27.94
N GLU A 272 6.85 6.55 -28.79
CA GLU A 272 7.06 5.71 -29.99
C GLU A 272 7.50 6.51 -31.24
N GLY A 273 7.33 7.84 -31.25
CA GLY A 273 7.68 8.70 -32.39
C GLY A 273 9.16 9.14 -32.46
N GLY A 274 9.96 8.91 -31.41
CA GLY A 274 11.31 9.48 -31.26
C GLY A 274 12.45 8.69 -31.92
N GLN A 275 12.23 7.45 -32.37
CA GLN A 275 13.31 6.61 -32.94
C GLN A 275 13.32 6.53 -34.48
N ALA A 276 12.40 7.17 -35.20
CA ALA A 276 12.25 7.00 -36.65
C ALA A 276 12.81 8.14 -37.54
N ARG A 277 13.57 9.11 -37.00
CA ARG A 277 14.12 10.24 -37.79
C ARG A 277 15.61 10.52 -37.54
N ALA A 278 16.42 9.46 -37.48
CA ALA A 278 17.88 9.58 -37.61
C ALA A 278 18.39 8.46 -38.53
N GLY A 279 18.19 8.63 -39.84
CA GLY A 279 18.65 7.63 -40.81
C GLY A 279 18.11 7.82 -42.21
N ARG A 280 18.17 9.03 -42.78
CA ARG A 280 18.02 9.18 -44.23
C ARG A 280 18.53 10.50 -44.81
N GLU A 281 19.76 10.89 -44.49
CA GLU A 281 20.49 11.88 -45.29
C GLU A 281 21.97 11.50 -45.34
N GLU A 282 22.33 10.63 -46.28
CA GLU A 282 23.67 10.57 -46.90
C GLU A 282 23.62 9.58 -48.07
N GLU A 283 23.12 10.03 -49.22
CA GLU A 283 23.51 9.50 -50.53
C GLU A 283 23.74 10.71 -51.45
N THR A 284 24.95 11.25 -51.35
CA THR A 284 25.54 12.14 -52.37
C THR A 284 26.85 11.52 -52.81
N GLU A 285 26.90 11.20 -54.10
CA GLU A 285 28.03 11.31 -55.02
C GLU A 285 29.36 10.60 -54.67
N GLY A 286 29.69 9.61 -55.50
CA GLY A 286 31.01 8.95 -55.57
C GLY A 286 30.98 7.70 -56.42
#